data_AF-A0A2V8X3S1-F1
#
_entry.id   AF-A0A2V8X3S1-F1
#
_cell.length_a   1.000
_cell.length_b   1.000
_cell.length_c   1.000
_cell.angle_alpha   90.00
_cell.angle_beta   90.00
_cell.angle_gamma   90.00
#
_symmetry.space_group_name_H-M   'P 1'
#
loop_
_entity.id
_entity.type
_entity.pdbx_description
1 polymer ?
#
loop_
_entity_poly.entity_id
_entity_poly.type
_entity_poly.pdbx_seq_one_letter_code
_entity_poly.pdbx_strand_id
1 'polypeptide(L)'
;MILRGDRVKRRSPHTAIWVAALCGVLQGNYLHAESGQNAWLRYAPLDERAAQMYGSLPASVTVLGSSAVLETAQGELIRGVREMLGKTLRAGMGPPKENAFVLGTLKAVRAEVPEFSAKNELREDGFRLATGQVRGFHSVIITASTDRGVLYGVFSVLSRIERSESIAALNEAHEPYAPIRWVNQWDNLDGRIERGYAGRSIFFENGSVRADLKRVRDYARLLASVGINGCTVNNVNADPRILEDSFLPQLVRIANVFRPWGVRLSVAVDLSSPKGIGGLDTFDPLDSRVTEWWRKKVDEIYRQIPDFGGFVVKADSEGRAGPSTYGRTPAEAADAIAHALAPHGGIVFYRA
;
A
#
# COMPACT_ATOMS: atom_id res chain seq x y z
N MET A 1 -35.98 -55.42 72.01
CA MET A 1 -36.25 -54.13 72.68
C MET A 1 -35.62 -53.02 71.83
N ILE A 2 -36.48 -52.20 71.20
CA ILE A 2 -36.25 -50.82 70.72
C ILE A 2 -35.30 -50.60 69.50
N LEU A 3 -35.96 -50.43 68.35
CA LEU A 3 -35.79 -49.45 67.26
C LEU A 3 -34.64 -48.43 67.34
N ARG A 4 -33.96 -48.20 66.21
CA ARG A 4 -33.65 -46.85 65.68
C ARG A 4 -33.50 -46.91 64.16
N GLY A 5 -34.36 -46.17 63.46
CA GLY A 5 -34.34 -46.01 62.01
C GLY A 5 -33.57 -44.76 61.60
N ASP A 6 -32.77 -44.89 60.55
CA ASP A 6 -32.08 -43.77 59.92
C ASP A 6 -32.98 -43.08 58.88
N ARG A 7 -33.19 -41.77 59.07
CA ARG A 7 -33.85 -40.90 58.10
C ARG A 7 -32.88 -40.54 56.98
N VAL A 8 -33.17 -41.00 55.77
CA VAL A 8 -32.59 -40.47 54.53
C VAL A 8 -33.10 -39.04 54.32
N LYS A 9 -32.22 -38.04 54.41
CA LYS A 9 -32.50 -36.66 54.00
C LYS A 9 -32.60 -36.61 52.46
N ARG A 10 -33.83 -36.53 51.94
CA ARG A 10 -34.09 -36.13 50.55
C ARG A 10 -33.59 -34.70 50.35
N ARG A 11 -32.52 -34.52 49.55
CA ARG A 11 -32.16 -33.21 48.99
C ARG A 11 -33.15 -32.88 47.88
N SER A 12 -33.72 -31.66 47.92
CA SER A 12 -34.67 -31.17 46.94
C SER A 12 -33.98 -30.96 45.57
N PRO A 13 -34.65 -31.26 44.44
CA PRO A 13 -34.07 -31.11 43.11
C PRO A 13 -34.05 -29.65 42.60
N HIS A 14 -34.54 -28.69 43.38
CA HIS A 14 -34.76 -27.32 42.91
C HIS A 14 -33.50 -26.45 42.84
N THR A 15 -32.38 -26.85 43.47
CA THR A 15 -31.14 -26.07 43.43
C THR A 15 -30.25 -26.39 42.21
N ALA A 16 -30.45 -27.55 41.56
CA ALA A 16 -29.68 -27.94 40.39
C ALA A 16 -30.16 -27.28 39.08
N ILE A 17 -31.41 -26.81 39.04
CA ILE A 17 -32.02 -26.21 37.84
C ILE A 17 -31.57 -24.76 37.63
N TRP A 18 -31.19 -24.04 38.70
CA TRP A 18 -30.74 -22.65 38.59
C TRP A 18 -29.28 -22.50 38.15
N VAL A 19 -28.43 -23.51 38.33
CA VAL A 19 -27.04 -23.47 37.83
C VAL A 19 -26.98 -23.76 36.32
N ALA A 20 -27.85 -24.64 35.82
CA ALA A 20 -27.96 -24.89 34.37
C ALA A 20 -28.57 -23.71 33.61
N ALA A 21 -29.48 -22.94 34.23
CA ALA A 21 -30.07 -21.75 33.63
C ALA A 21 -29.11 -20.54 33.59
N LEU A 22 -28.11 -20.47 34.49
CA LEU A 22 -27.12 -19.39 34.49
C LEU A 22 -26.01 -19.60 33.43
N CYS A 23 -25.77 -20.84 32.98
CA CYS A 23 -24.84 -21.13 31.90
C CYS A 23 -25.45 -20.99 30.49
N GLY A 24 -26.78 -20.86 30.38
CA GLY A 24 -27.50 -20.78 29.10
C GLY A 24 -27.65 -19.36 28.51
N VAL A 25 -27.20 -18.32 29.22
CA VAL A 25 -27.34 -16.90 28.78
C VAL A 25 -25.98 -16.24 28.51
N LEU A 26 -24.89 -17.00 28.55
CA LEU A 26 -23.65 -16.57 27.90
C LEU A 26 -23.73 -16.98 26.42
N GLN A 27 -24.58 -16.28 25.66
CA GLN A 27 -24.31 -16.12 24.23
C GLN A 27 -22.92 -15.49 24.17
N GLY A 28 -21.93 -16.32 23.88
CA GLY A 28 -20.54 -15.91 23.83
C GLY A 28 -20.45 -14.74 22.88
N ASN A 29 -20.23 -13.54 23.42
CA ASN A 29 -19.50 -12.53 22.69
C ASN A 29 -18.15 -13.19 22.40
N TYR A 30 -18.01 -13.79 21.21
CA TYR A 30 -16.72 -14.21 20.71
C TYR A 30 -15.90 -12.93 20.65
N LEU A 31 -15.10 -12.69 21.68
CA LEU A 31 -14.07 -11.65 21.66
C LEU A 31 -13.13 -12.07 20.53
N HIS A 32 -13.33 -11.49 19.35
CA HIS A 32 -12.41 -11.64 18.25
C HIS A 32 -11.09 -11.00 18.69
N ALA A 33 -10.10 -11.83 19.00
CA ALA A 33 -8.78 -11.35 19.35
C ALA A 33 -8.16 -10.63 18.16
N GLU A 34 -7.89 -9.33 18.31
CA GLU A 34 -7.24 -8.50 17.31
C GLU A 34 -5.73 -8.67 17.41
N SER A 35 -5.08 -9.10 16.31
CA SER A 35 -3.61 -9.22 16.24
C SER A 35 -2.91 -7.91 15.91
N GLY A 36 -3.67 -6.87 15.54
CA GLY A 36 -3.14 -5.60 15.04
C GLY A 36 -2.58 -5.67 13.61
N GLN A 37 -2.56 -6.84 12.96
CA GLN A 37 -1.97 -7.03 11.63
C GLN A 37 -2.62 -6.16 10.54
N ASN A 38 -3.93 -5.90 10.66
CA ASN A 38 -4.67 -5.07 9.70
C ASN A 38 -4.48 -3.56 9.93
N ALA A 39 -3.83 -3.16 11.04
CA ALA A 39 -3.68 -1.78 11.46
C ALA A 39 -5.03 -1.02 11.40
N TRP A 40 -5.14 0.02 10.58
CA TRP A 40 -6.37 0.79 10.40
C TRP A 40 -7.31 0.24 9.33
N LEU A 41 -6.90 -0.74 8.52
CA LEU A 41 -7.75 -1.36 7.48
C LEU A 41 -8.46 -2.60 8.02
N ARG A 42 -9.12 -2.45 9.18
CA ARG A 42 -9.79 -3.57 9.85
C ARG A 42 -11.02 -4.03 9.09
N TYR A 43 -11.76 -3.07 8.51
CA TYR A 43 -13.06 -3.31 7.91
C TYR A 43 -14.00 -4.07 8.85
N ALA A 44 -13.98 -3.67 10.13
CA ALA A 44 -14.83 -4.29 11.14
C ALA A 44 -16.32 -4.10 10.77
N PRO A 45 -17.19 -5.10 11.04
CA PRO A 45 -18.62 -4.96 10.81
C PRO A 45 -19.18 -3.72 11.51
N LEU A 46 -19.95 -2.91 10.77
CA LEU A 46 -20.66 -1.77 11.33
C LEU A 46 -21.86 -2.24 12.15
N ASP A 47 -22.29 -1.42 13.12
CA ASP A 47 -23.56 -1.66 13.80
C ASP A 47 -24.76 -1.55 12.82
N GLU A 48 -25.89 -2.13 13.21
CA GLU A 48 -27.07 -2.22 12.34
C GLU A 48 -27.58 -0.84 11.88
N ARG A 49 -27.49 0.18 12.76
CA ARG A 49 -27.97 1.53 12.46
C ARG A 49 -27.08 2.20 11.41
N ALA A 50 -25.76 2.07 11.57
CA ALA A 50 -24.80 2.57 10.59
C ALA A 50 -24.93 1.81 9.26
N ALA A 51 -25.07 0.48 9.30
CA ALA A 51 -25.22 -0.35 8.11
C ALA A 51 -26.48 -0.02 7.28
N GLN A 52 -27.59 0.35 7.94
CA GLN A 52 -28.84 0.75 7.28
C GLN A 52 -28.67 1.97 6.35
N MET A 53 -27.73 2.88 6.65
CA MET A 53 -27.44 4.05 5.79
C MET A 53 -26.96 3.64 4.39
N TYR A 54 -26.40 2.44 4.27
CA TYR A 54 -25.84 1.90 3.04
C TYR A 54 -26.77 0.86 2.39
N GLY A 55 -28.06 0.84 2.78
CA GLY A 55 -29.07 -0.08 2.25
C GLY A 55 -29.20 -0.03 0.73
N SER A 56 -29.12 1.17 0.15
CA SER A 56 -29.26 1.44 -1.29
C SER A 56 -27.97 1.36 -2.10
N LEU A 57 -26.86 0.89 -1.51
CA LEU A 57 -25.60 0.76 -2.24
C LEU A 57 -25.75 -0.09 -3.51
N PRO A 58 -25.06 0.28 -4.59
CA PRO A 58 -24.93 -0.57 -5.76
C PRO A 58 -24.48 -1.98 -5.42
N ALA A 59 -25.01 -2.98 -6.13
CA ALA A 59 -24.65 -4.40 -5.95
C ALA A 59 -23.50 -4.85 -6.87
N SER A 60 -22.91 -3.93 -7.64
CA SER A 60 -21.80 -4.21 -8.54
C SER A 60 -20.71 -3.14 -8.45
N VAL A 61 -19.47 -3.54 -8.76
CA VAL A 61 -18.33 -2.64 -8.97
C VAL A 61 -17.79 -2.93 -10.36
N THR A 62 -17.88 -1.97 -11.27
CA THR A 62 -17.35 -2.10 -12.63
C THR A 62 -16.09 -1.28 -12.83
N VAL A 63 -15.15 -1.82 -13.60
CA VAL A 63 -13.88 -1.17 -13.93
C VAL A 63 -13.84 -0.81 -15.41
N LEU A 64 -13.52 0.45 -15.71
CA LEU A 64 -13.29 0.97 -17.05
C LEU A 64 -11.79 0.96 -17.39
N GLY A 65 -11.25 -0.24 -17.58
CA GLY A 65 -9.83 -0.49 -17.82
C GLY A 65 -9.43 -1.91 -17.41
N SER A 66 -8.15 -2.24 -17.54
CA SER A 66 -7.63 -3.59 -17.27
C SER A 66 -6.25 -3.57 -16.60
N SER A 67 -5.91 -2.51 -15.88
CA SER A 67 -4.63 -2.46 -15.16
C SER A 67 -4.73 -3.19 -13.82
N ALA A 68 -3.60 -3.76 -13.37
CA ALA A 68 -3.52 -4.44 -12.08
C ALA A 68 -3.90 -3.52 -10.90
N VAL A 69 -3.71 -2.20 -11.04
CA VAL A 69 -4.09 -1.22 -10.02
C VAL A 69 -5.61 -1.07 -9.93
N LEU A 70 -6.29 -1.00 -11.08
CA LEU A 70 -7.76 -0.92 -11.09
C LEU A 70 -8.42 -2.22 -10.61
N GLU A 71 -7.86 -3.37 -10.99
CA GLU A 71 -8.29 -4.68 -10.45
C GLU A 71 -8.11 -4.75 -8.93
N THR A 72 -6.98 -4.25 -8.43
CA THR A 72 -6.72 -4.16 -6.98
C THR A 72 -7.71 -3.22 -6.29
N ALA A 73 -8.00 -2.07 -6.88
CA ALA A 73 -8.99 -1.12 -6.37
C ALA A 73 -10.40 -1.73 -6.30
N GLN A 74 -10.82 -2.45 -7.35
CA GLN A 74 -12.09 -3.18 -7.37
C GLN A 74 -12.13 -4.23 -6.25
N GLY A 75 -11.09 -5.06 -6.14
CA GLY A 75 -10.99 -6.09 -5.11
C GLY A 75 -11.05 -5.53 -3.70
N GLU A 76 -10.37 -4.42 -3.44
CA GLU A 76 -10.36 -3.79 -2.11
C GLU A 76 -11.72 -3.18 -1.75
N LEU A 77 -12.42 -2.56 -2.71
CA LEU A 77 -13.78 -2.05 -2.50
C LEU A 77 -14.76 -3.18 -2.17
N ILE A 78 -14.72 -4.28 -2.95
CA ILE A 78 -15.56 -5.46 -2.73
C ILE A 78 -15.28 -6.05 -1.35
N ARG A 79 -14.00 -6.19 -0.98
CA ARG A 79 -13.59 -6.68 0.33
C ARG A 79 -14.12 -5.79 1.44
N GLY A 80 -13.80 -4.50 1.43
CA GLY A 80 -14.16 -3.59 2.51
C GLY A 80 -15.68 -3.49 2.71
N VAL A 81 -16.46 -3.41 1.63
CA VAL A 81 -17.93 -3.41 1.70
C VAL A 81 -18.47 -4.73 2.26
N ARG A 82 -17.91 -5.88 1.85
CA ARG A 82 -18.34 -7.18 2.38
C ARG A 82 -18.09 -7.29 3.87
N GLU A 83 -16.88 -6.97 4.33
CA GLU A 83 -16.51 -7.12 5.74
C GLU A 83 -17.28 -6.12 6.64
N MET A 84 -17.43 -4.86 6.21
CA MET A 84 -18.12 -3.83 7.01
C MET A 84 -19.65 -3.94 6.99
N LEU A 85 -20.25 -4.34 5.86
CA LEU A 85 -21.70 -4.24 5.65
C LEU A 85 -22.39 -5.59 5.38
N GLY A 86 -21.64 -6.69 5.29
CA GLY A 86 -22.18 -8.01 4.93
C GLY A 86 -22.75 -8.09 3.49
N LYS A 87 -22.48 -7.08 2.66
CA LYS A 87 -23.02 -6.98 1.29
C LYS A 87 -22.06 -7.60 0.28
N THR A 88 -22.58 -8.44 -0.59
CA THR A 88 -21.80 -9.01 -1.70
C THR A 88 -21.90 -8.12 -2.92
N LEU A 89 -20.77 -7.58 -3.37
CA LEU A 89 -20.65 -6.81 -4.60
C LEU A 89 -20.11 -7.69 -5.73
N ARG A 90 -20.74 -7.62 -6.91
CA ARG A 90 -20.27 -8.33 -8.11
C ARG A 90 -19.19 -7.52 -8.83
N ALA A 91 -18.07 -8.17 -9.13
CA ALA A 91 -17.05 -7.59 -10.00
C ALA A 91 -17.56 -7.57 -11.45
N GLY A 92 -17.36 -6.44 -12.14
CA GLY A 92 -17.65 -6.25 -13.55
C GLY A 92 -16.51 -5.56 -14.29
N MET A 93 -16.49 -5.72 -15.62
CA MET A 93 -15.60 -4.99 -16.51
C MET A 93 -16.40 -4.24 -17.56
N GLY A 94 -15.90 -3.07 -17.94
CA GLY A 94 -16.54 -2.21 -18.94
C GLY A 94 -17.70 -1.39 -18.36
N PRO A 95 -18.57 -0.85 -19.23
CA PRO A 95 -19.66 0.02 -18.80
C PRO A 95 -20.67 -0.73 -17.92
N PRO A 96 -21.29 -0.03 -16.94
CA PRO A 96 -22.25 -0.66 -16.04
C PRO A 96 -23.50 -1.13 -16.79
N LYS A 97 -24.09 -2.23 -16.31
CA LYS A 97 -25.35 -2.82 -16.83
C LYS A 97 -26.48 -2.78 -15.79
N GLU A 98 -26.19 -2.20 -14.63
CA GLU A 98 -27.05 -2.03 -13.47
C GLU A 98 -26.45 -0.91 -12.61
N ASN A 99 -27.11 -0.54 -11.51
CA ASN A 99 -26.52 0.40 -10.56
C ASN A 99 -25.17 -0.13 -10.06
N ALA A 100 -24.12 0.70 -10.14
CA ALA A 100 -22.74 0.26 -9.93
C ALA A 100 -21.88 1.29 -9.20
N PHE A 101 -20.85 0.82 -8.51
CA PHE A 101 -19.64 1.61 -8.36
C PHE A 101 -18.89 1.57 -9.70
N VAL A 102 -18.45 2.72 -10.20
CA VAL A 102 -17.73 2.83 -11.47
C VAL A 102 -16.32 3.34 -11.18
N LEU A 103 -15.32 2.51 -11.45
CA LEU A 103 -13.91 2.81 -11.24
C LEU A 103 -13.23 3.02 -12.60
N GLY A 104 -12.52 4.12 -12.77
CA GLY A 104 -11.77 4.33 -14.03
C GLY A 104 -11.08 5.68 -14.09
N THR A 105 -10.18 5.85 -15.06
CA THR A 105 -9.57 7.16 -15.29
C THR A 105 -10.62 8.16 -15.79
N LEU A 106 -10.34 9.46 -15.62
CA LEU A 106 -11.21 10.53 -16.08
C LEU A 106 -11.46 10.44 -17.58
N LYS A 107 -10.44 10.02 -18.34
CA LYS A 107 -10.56 9.75 -19.78
C LYS A 107 -11.54 8.61 -20.06
N ALA A 108 -11.44 7.49 -19.35
CA ALA A 108 -12.31 6.34 -19.52
C ALA A 108 -13.75 6.63 -19.10
N VAL A 109 -13.94 7.34 -17.97
CA VAL A 109 -15.28 7.74 -17.49
C VAL A 109 -15.94 8.73 -18.46
N ARG A 110 -15.21 9.73 -18.97
CA ARG A 110 -15.75 10.70 -19.94
C ARG A 110 -16.17 10.05 -21.27
N ALA A 111 -15.54 8.95 -21.66
CA ALA A 111 -15.95 8.20 -22.86
C ALA A 111 -17.34 7.55 -22.68
N GLU A 112 -17.69 7.17 -21.46
CA GLU A 112 -18.99 6.55 -21.13
C GLU A 112 -20.04 7.57 -20.67
N VAL A 113 -19.61 8.72 -20.16
CA VAL A 113 -20.47 9.83 -19.72
C VAL A 113 -19.88 11.15 -20.23
N PRO A 114 -20.19 11.57 -21.46
CA PRO A 114 -19.66 12.82 -22.04
C PRO A 114 -20.04 14.06 -21.22
N GLU A 115 -21.20 14.03 -20.57
CA GLU A 115 -21.69 15.10 -19.69
C GLU A 115 -20.95 15.16 -18.33
N PHE A 116 -20.07 14.21 -18.03
CA PHE A 116 -19.21 14.23 -16.85
C PHE A 116 -18.13 15.31 -17.02
N SER A 117 -18.57 16.56 -16.90
CA SER A 117 -17.78 17.77 -16.97
C SER A 117 -17.07 18.00 -15.63
N ALA A 118 -15.95 17.31 -15.44
CA ALA A 118 -14.95 17.81 -14.49
C ALA A 118 -14.31 19.05 -15.12
N LYS A 119 -14.68 20.24 -14.65
CA LYS A 119 -14.18 21.54 -15.16
C LYS A 119 -12.65 21.68 -15.10
N ASN A 120 -11.99 20.94 -14.20
CA ASN A 120 -10.54 20.98 -14.01
C ASN A 120 -9.96 19.57 -14.16
N GLU A 121 -8.80 19.48 -14.81
CA GLU A 121 -7.97 18.27 -14.75
C GLU A 121 -7.45 18.10 -13.33
N LEU A 122 -7.43 16.84 -12.84
CA LEU A 122 -6.87 16.51 -11.53
C LEU A 122 -5.36 16.34 -11.68
N ARG A 123 -4.59 16.81 -10.68
CA ARG A 123 -3.17 16.51 -10.52
C ARG A 123 -2.94 15.00 -10.46
N GLU A 124 -1.70 14.58 -10.72
CA GLU A 124 -1.30 13.19 -10.51
C GLU A 124 -1.66 12.76 -9.07
N ASP A 125 -2.19 11.55 -8.93
CA ASP A 125 -2.70 10.98 -7.67
C ASP A 125 -3.95 11.66 -7.09
N GLY A 126 -4.45 12.74 -7.70
CA GLY A 126 -5.73 13.32 -7.38
C GLY A 126 -6.89 12.45 -7.86
N PHE A 127 -7.98 12.44 -7.11
CA PHE A 127 -9.20 11.69 -7.44
C PHE A 127 -10.45 12.54 -7.21
N ARG A 128 -11.54 12.12 -7.85
CA ARG A 128 -12.87 12.70 -7.73
C ARG A 128 -13.85 11.60 -7.36
N LEU A 129 -14.70 11.93 -6.41
CA LEU A 129 -15.85 11.14 -6.01
C LEU A 129 -17.11 11.86 -6.49
N ALA A 130 -17.98 11.15 -7.18
CA ALA A 130 -19.22 11.71 -7.68
C ALA A 130 -20.35 10.68 -7.65
N THR A 131 -21.57 11.13 -7.40
CA THR A 131 -22.78 10.35 -7.66
C THR A 131 -23.42 10.85 -8.95
N GLY A 132 -23.83 9.95 -9.85
CA GLY A 132 -24.40 10.35 -11.13
C GLY A 132 -25.04 9.20 -11.89
N GLN A 133 -25.34 9.43 -13.16
CA GLN A 133 -25.86 8.43 -14.08
C GLN A 133 -24.77 8.01 -15.07
N VAL A 134 -24.56 6.71 -15.24
CA VAL A 134 -23.67 6.15 -16.27
C VAL A 134 -24.51 5.20 -17.11
N ARG A 135 -24.70 5.51 -18.39
CA ARG A 135 -25.62 4.78 -19.29
C ARG A 135 -27.04 4.56 -18.71
N GLY A 136 -27.54 5.55 -17.95
CA GLY A 136 -28.87 5.50 -17.33
C GLY A 136 -28.95 4.71 -16.01
N PHE A 137 -27.82 4.22 -15.48
CA PHE A 137 -27.76 3.57 -14.18
C PHE A 137 -27.18 4.48 -13.10
N HIS A 138 -27.82 4.50 -11.94
CA HIS A 138 -27.34 5.25 -10.78
C HIS A 138 -26.00 4.69 -10.33
N SER A 139 -24.99 5.56 -10.26
CA SER A 139 -23.61 5.15 -10.06
C SER A 139 -22.89 6.01 -9.05
N VAL A 140 -22.05 5.34 -8.24
CA VAL A 140 -21.00 5.99 -7.45
C VAL A 140 -19.70 5.92 -8.26
N ILE A 141 -19.27 7.05 -8.77
CA ILE A 141 -18.16 7.20 -9.69
C ILE A 141 -16.91 7.59 -8.91
N ILE A 142 -15.87 6.78 -9.02
CA ILE A 142 -14.54 7.02 -8.46
C ILE A 142 -13.57 7.15 -9.63
N THR A 143 -13.09 8.37 -9.87
CA THR A 143 -12.31 8.68 -11.07
C THR A 143 -11.08 9.51 -10.77
N ALA A 144 -10.03 9.37 -11.57
CA ALA A 144 -8.77 10.09 -11.39
C ALA A 144 -8.02 10.28 -12.72
N SER A 145 -6.96 11.08 -12.73
CA SER A 145 -6.09 11.20 -13.92
C SER A 145 -5.25 9.93 -14.14
N THR A 146 -5.01 9.14 -13.10
CA THR A 146 -4.24 7.88 -13.13
C THR A 146 -4.97 6.77 -12.39
N ASP A 147 -4.65 5.52 -12.71
CA ASP A 147 -5.22 4.36 -12.02
C ASP A 147 -4.92 4.35 -10.51
N ARG A 148 -3.74 4.85 -10.12
CA ARG A 148 -3.34 5.01 -8.71
C ARG A 148 -4.22 6.01 -7.96
N GLY A 149 -4.62 7.10 -8.61
CA GLY A 149 -5.61 8.02 -8.03
C GLY A 149 -6.97 7.34 -7.82
N VAL A 150 -7.41 6.46 -8.73
CA VAL A 150 -8.65 5.68 -8.55
C VAL A 150 -8.55 4.79 -7.31
N LEU A 151 -7.42 4.12 -7.11
CA LEU A 151 -7.15 3.31 -5.91
C LEU A 151 -7.24 4.15 -4.62
N TYR A 152 -6.66 5.35 -4.61
CA TYR A 152 -6.79 6.27 -3.46
C TYR A 152 -8.24 6.71 -3.22
N GLY A 153 -8.99 6.95 -4.30
CA GLY A 153 -10.43 7.24 -4.20
C GLY A 153 -11.23 6.09 -3.60
N VAL A 154 -10.90 4.84 -3.93
CA VAL A 154 -11.50 3.66 -3.29
C VAL A 154 -11.22 3.64 -1.79
N PHE A 155 -9.98 3.86 -1.37
CA PHE A 155 -9.65 3.92 0.05
C PHE A 155 -10.36 5.08 0.76
N SER A 156 -10.54 6.22 0.09
CA SER A 156 -11.33 7.33 0.63
C SER A 156 -12.79 6.94 0.88
N VAL A 157 -13.43 6.25 -0.08
CA VAL A 157 -14.80 5.74 0.07
C VAL A 157 -14.89 4.71 1.20
N LEU A 158 -13.96 3.76 1.27
CA LEU A 158 -13.94 2.75 2.34
C LEU A 158 -13.75 3.38 3.72
N SER A 159 -12.86 4.36 3.85
CA SER A 159 -12.64 5.12 5.09
C SER A 159 -13.92 5.86 5.54
N ARG A 160 -14.69 6.41 4.61
CA ARG A 160 -16.00 7.03 4.92
C ARG A 160 -17.01 6.03 5.42
N ILE A 161 -17.10 4.86 4.79
CA ILE A 161 -17.98 3.78 5.24
C ILE A 161 -17.60 3.35 6.65
N GLU A 162 -16.32 3.13 6.92
CA GLU A 162 -15.82 2.76 8.25
C GLU A 162 -16.16 3.81 9.32
N ARG A 163 -16.13 5.09 8.94
CA ARG A 163 -16.51 6.24 9.79
C ARG A 163 -18.00 6.51 9.84
N SER A 164 -18.83 5.66 9.22
CA SER A 164 -20.29 5.84 9.14
C SER A 164 -20.70 7.17 8.50
N GLU A 165 -19.95 7.64 7.50
CA GLU A 165 -20.23 8.86 6.75
C GLU A 165 -21.03 8.58 5.47
N SER A 166 -21.92 9.51 5.11
CA SER A 166 -22.76 9.35 3.92
C SER A 166 -21.95 9.40 2.62
N ILE A 167 -22.30 8.50 1.70
CA ILE A 167 -21.79 8.48 0.31
C ILE A 167 -22.93 8.58 -0.73
N ALA A 168 -24.12 9.01 -0.29
CA ALA A 168 -25.30 9.08 -1.16
C ALA A 168 -25.21 10.20 -2.20
N ALA A 169 -24.55 11.32 -1.88
CA ALA A 169 -24.46 12.50 -2.74
C ALA A 169 -23.02 13.03 -2.78
N LEU A 170 -22.15 12.36 -3.53
CA LEU A 170 -20.75 12.76 -3.71
C LEU A 170 -20.64 13.76 -4.87
N ASN A 171 -19.83 14.81 -4.69
CA ASN A 171 -19.39 15.71 -5.77
C ASN A 171 -18.16 16.51 -5.32
N GLU A 172 -17.02 15.85 -5.22
CA GLU A 172 -15.81 16.43 -4.63
C GLU A 172 -14.54 15.91 -5.28
N ALA A 173 -13.48 16.72 -5.24
CA ALA A 173 -12.15 16.36 -5.71
C ALA A 173 -11.15 16.49 -4.55
N HIS A 174 -10.22 15.54 -4.50
CA HIS A 174 -9.17 15.42 -3.49
C HIS A 174 -7.84 15.31 -4.21
N GLU A 175 -6.89 16.17 -3.87
CA GLU A 175 -5.58 16.23 -4.53
C GLU A 175 -4.47 16.26 -3.48
N PRO A 176 -3.42 15.44 -3.62
CA PRO A 176 -2.30 15.49 -2.70
C PRO A 176 -1.54 16.81 -2.88
N TYR A 177 -1.15 17.42 -1.76
CA TYR A 177 -0.29 18.60 -1.78
C TYR A 177 1.13 18.25 -2.26
N ALA A 178 1.74 17.22 -1.66
CA ALA A 178 3.07 16.77 -2.00
C ALA A 178 3.00 15.68 -3.09
N PRO A 179 3.67 15.84 -4.25
CA PRO A 179 3.66 14.84 -5.32
C PRO A 179 4.44 13.57 -4.95
N ILE A 180 5.47 13.72 -4.10
CA ILE A 180 6.29 12.60 -3.63
C ILE A 180 6.01 12.37 -2.15
N ARG A 181 5.55 11.16 -1.82
CA ARG A 181 5.15 10.77 -0.46
C ARG A 181 5.74 9.39 -0.21
N TRP A 182 7.03 9.37 0.15
CA TRP A 182 7.79 8.13 0.32
C TRP A 182 8.04 7.82 1.79
N VAL A 183 8.15 6.53 2.08
CA VAL A 183 8.65 5.99 3.36
C VAL A 183 10.07 5.46 3.19
N ASN A 184 10.85 5.44 4.27
CA ASN A 184 12.21 4.91 4.28
C ASN A 184 12.34 3.82 5.32
N GLN A 185 12.94 2.71 4.92
CA GLN A 185 13.18 1.53 5.76
C GLN A 185 14.66 1.43 6.02
N TRP A 186 15.06 1.38 7.30
CA TRP A 186 16.47 1.22 7.68
C TRP A 186 16.86 -0.25 7.80
N ASP A 187 16.47 -1.02 6.80
CA ASP A 187 16.56 -2.47 6.78
C ASP A 187 17.88 -2.93 6.16
N ASN A 188 18.59 -3.79 6.88
CA ASN A 188 19.81 -4.44 6.40
C ASN A 188 19.45 -5.74 5.67
N LEU A 189 20.29 -6.14 4.70
CA LEU A 189 20.04 -7.35 3.89
C LEU A 189 20.02 -8.64 4.74
N ASP A 190 20.66 -8.66 5.91
CA ASP A 190 20.60 -9.79 6.85
C ASP A 190 19.28 -9.88 7.64
N GLY A 191 18.39 -8.90 7.50
CA GLY A 191 17.08 -8.81 8.12
C GLY A 191 17.05 -8.07 9.47
N ARG A 192 18.18 -7.55 9.95
CA ARG A 192 18.18 -6.57 11.06
C ARG A 192 17.69 -5.21 10.56
N ILE A 193 17.10 -4.41 11.45
CA ILE A 193 16.67 -3.04 11.16
C ILE A 193 17.46 -2.10 12.06
N GLU A 194 18.17 -1.14 11.47
CA GLU A 194 18.82 -0.08 12.22
C GLU A 194 17.76 0.85 12.84
N ARG A 195 17.83 1.02 14.17
CA ARG A 195 16.79 1.70 14.96
C ARG A 195 15.40 1.08 14.83
N GLY A 196 15.32 -0.22 14.55
CA GLY A 196 14.06 -0.96 14.49
C GLY A 196 13.62 -1.52 15.85
N TYR A 197 12.38 -1.20 16.24
CA TYR A 197 11.78 -1.66 17.51
C TYR A 197 10.58 -2.60 17.31
N ALA A 198 10.26 -2.94 16.06
CA ALA A 198 9.07 -3.70 15.67
C ALA A 198 9.38 -5.08 15.06
N GLY A 199 10.56 -5.62 15.37
CA GLY A 199 11.02 -6.94 14.88
C GLY A 199 12.02 -6.85 13.72
N ARG A 200 12.05 -7.91 12.90
CA ARG A 200 12.97 -8.06 11.76
C ARG A 200 12.38 -7.44 10.49
N SER A 201 13.26 -7.16 9.52
CA SER A 201 12.88 -6.69 8.18
C SER A 201 11.80 -7.57 7.56
N ILE A 202 10.80 -6.94 6.95
CA ILE A 202 9.78 -7.64 6.15
C ILE A 202 10.24 -7.89 4.71
N PHE A 203 11.34 -7.27 4.28
CA PHE A 203 11.89 -7.37 2.93
C PHE A 203 13.01 -8.39 2.84
N PHE A 204 13.91 -8.38 3.81
CA PHE A 204 15.18 -9.10 3.74
C PHE A 204 15.37 -10.10 4.87
N GLU A 205 16.11 -11.16 4.57
CA GLU A 205 16.57 -12.16 5.52
C GLU A 205 17.81 -12.86 4.95
N ASN A 206 18.83 -13.09 5.79
CA ASN A 206 20.03 -13.84 5.43
C ASN A 206 20.75 -13.36 4.16
N GLY A 207 20.72 -12.05 3.88
CA GLY A 207 21.40 -11.45 2.73
C GLY A 207 20.60 -11.53 1.43
N SER A 208 19.28 -11.78 1.47
CA SER A 208 18.43 -11.91 0.29
C SER A 208 17.02 -11.38 0.56
N VAL A 209 16.26 -11.10 -0.51
CA VAL A 209 14.82 -10.80 -0.40
C VAL A 209 14.08 -12.06 0.06
N ARG A 210 13.24 -11.91 1.09
CA ARG A 210 12.46 -13.02 1.68
C ARG A 210 11.71 -13.82 0.62
N ALA A 211 11.59 -15.12 0.84
CA ALA A 211 10.80 -16.01 -0.03
C ALA A 211 9.30 -15.65 0.02
N ASP A 212 8.75 -15.47 1.22
CA ASP A 212 7.37 -15.03 1.42
C ASP A 212 7.27 -13.50 1.50
N LEU A 213 6.53 -12.92 0.55
CA LEU A 213 6.28 -11.48 0.45
C LEU A 213 4.83 -11.09 0.80
N LYS A 214 4.05 -11.98 1.44
CA LYS A 214 2.68 -11.66 1.91
C LYS A 214 2.66 -10.41 2.78
N ARG A 215 3.57 -10.28 3.73
CA ARG A 215 3.64 -9.10 4.62
C ARG A 215 4.05 -7.83 3.88
N VAL A 216 4.88 -7.96 2.83
CA VAL A 216 5.22 -6.83 1.95
C VAL A 216 4.01 -6.36 1.16
N ARG A 217 3.16 -7.28 0.70
CA ARG A 217 1.87 -6.96 0.06
C ARG A 217 0.92 -6.27 1.02
N ASP A 218 0.79 -6.78 2.25
CA ASP A 218 -0.04 -6.14 3.28
C ASP A 218 0.47 -4.73 3.61
N TYR A 219 1.79 -4.56 3.66
CA TYR A 219 2.41 -3.25 3.85
C TYR A 219 2.11 -2.30 2.69
N ALA A 220 2.24 -2.76 1.44
CA ALA A 220 1.90 -1.96 0.25
C ALA A 220 0.44 -1.49 0.26
N ARG A 221 -0.48 -2.36 0.69
CA ARG A 221 -1.89 -2.01 0.89
C ARG A 221 -2.08 -0.91 1.93
N LEU A 222 -1.39 -1.02 3.08
CA LEU A 222 -1.42 0.02 4.11
C LEU A 222 -0.88 1.35 3.57
N LEU A 223 0.27 1.33 2.88
CA LEU A 223 0.86 2.54 2.28
C LEU A 223 -0.11 3.22 1.30
N ALA A 224 -0.68 2.45 0.37
CA ALA A 224 -1.63 2.97 -0.62
C ALA A 224 -2.88 3.59 0.02
N SER A 225 -3.37 3.02 1.13
CA SER A 225 -4.56 3.53 1.82
C SER A 225 -4.43 4.92 2.41
N VAL A 226 -3.20 5.36 2.66
CA VAL A 226 -2.88 6.71 3.14
C VAL A 226 -2.16 7.53 2.06
N GLY A 227 -2.22 7.08 0.80
CA GLY A 227 -1.70 7.79 -0.35
C GLY A 227 -0.17 7.79 -0.49
N ILE A 228 0.57 6.97 0.26
CA ILE A 228 2.03 6.85 0.10
C ILE A 228 2.32 6.17 -1.25
N ASN A 229 3.17 6.79 -2.06
CA ASN A 229 3.40 6.39 -3.46
C ASN A 229 4.81 5.87 -3.75
N GLY A 230 5.66 5.73 -2.73
CA GLY A 230 6.95 5.06 -2.87
C GLY A 230 7.55 4.60 -1.56
N CYS A 231 8.50 3.68 -1.64
CA CYS A 231 9.14 3.09 -0.48
C CYS A 231 10.61 2.76 -0.79
N THR A 232 11.51 3.39 -0.03
CA THR A 232 12.93 3.05 0.00
C THR A 232 13.10 1.86 0.95
N VAL A 233 13.40 0.68 0.42
CA VAL A 233 13.26 -0.58 1.18
C VAL A 233 14.48 -0.96 2.02
N ASN A 234 15.63 -0.32 1.84
CA ASN A 234 16.88 -0.66 2.50
C ASN A 234 17.53 0.53 3.20
N ASN A 235 18.43 0.19 4.11
CA ASN A 235 19.14 1.13 4.95
C ASN A 235 19.94 2.17 4.15
N VAL A 236 19.88 3.41 4.64
CA VAL A 236 20.69 4.55 4.17
C VAL A 236 22.19 4.35 4.40
N ASN A 237 22.57 3.54 5.40
CA ASN A 237 23.90 2.93 5.47
C ASN A 237 23.97 1.80 4.44
N ALA A 238 23.92 2.18 3.15
CA ALA A 238 23.62 1.28 2.05
C ALA A 238 24.68 0.21 1.85
N ASP A 239 24.21 -1.01 1.63
CA ASP A 239 25.03 -2.15 1.24
C ASP A 239 25.12 -2.18 -0.29
N PRO A 240 26.32 -2.07 -0.90
CA PRO A 240 26.46 -1.97 -2.35
C PRO A 240 25.96 -3.22 -3.08
N ARG A 241 25.86 -4.38 -2.40
CA ARG A 241 25.34 -5.62 -2.98
C ARG A 241 23.93 -5.48 -3.54
N ILE A 242 23.15 -4.49 -3.09
CA ILE A 242 21.81 -4.23 -3.60
C ILE A 242 21.79 -3.88 -5.10
N LEU A 243 22.91 -3.40 -5.65
CA LEU A 243 23.08 -3.03 -7.06
C LEU A 243 23.79 -4.12 -7.89
N GLU A 244 24.21 -5.23 -7.28
CA GLU A 244 24.80 -6.34 -8.02
C GLU A 244 23.77 -7.01 -8.93
N ASP A 245 24.24 -7.51 -10.08
CA ASP A 245 23.41 -8.15 -11.10
C ASP A 245 22.63 -9.36 -10.53
N SER A 246 23.21 -10.04 -9.53
CA SER A 246 22.60 -11.18 -8.83
C SER A 246 21.44 -10.75 -7.89
N PHE A 247 21.42 -9.49 -7.46
CA PHE A 247 20.44 -8.97 -6.50
C PHE A 247 19.27 -8.27 -7.18
N LEU A 248 19.46 -7.67 -8.35
CA LEU A 248 18.39 -6.97 -9.09
C LEU A 248 17.14 -7.82 -9.34
N PRO A 249 17.21 -9.11 -9.75
CA PRO A 249 16.03 -9.96 -9.89
C PRO A 249 15.24 -10.13 -8.58
N GLN A 250 15.90 -9.99 -7.43
CA GLN A 250 15.24 -10.04 -6.13
C GLN A 250 14.43 -8.76 -5.86
N LEU A 251 14.95 -7.58 -6.24
CA LEU A 251 14.23 -6.32 -6.15
C LEU A 251 13.00 -6.29 -7.07
N VAL A 252 13.07 -6.92 -8.25
CA VAL A 252 11.92 -7.10 -9.14
C VAL A 252 10.75 -7.77 -8.41
N ARG A 253 11.01 -8.74 -7.53
CA ARG A 253 9.96 -9.41 -6.75
C ARG A 253 9.24 -8.44 -5.80
N ILE A 254 9.97 -7.52 -5.17
CA ILE A 254 9.37 -6.48 -4.31
C ILE A 254 8.58 -5.49 -5.16
N ALA A 255 9.15 -5.01 -6.26
CA ALA A 255 8.46 -4.07 -7.17
C ALA A 255 7.16 -4.67 -7.71
N ASN A 256 7.15 -5.96 -8.06
CA ASN A 256 5.95 -6.68 -8.51
C ASN A 256 4.85 -6.73 -7.44
N VAL A 257 5.22 -6.81 -6.16
CA VAL A 257 4.26 -6.79 -5.05
C VAL A 257 3.72 -5.38 -4.80
N PHE A 258 4.55 -4.36 -4.99
CA PHE A 258 4.16 -2.95 -4.79
C PHE A 258 3.31 -2.39 -5.93
N ARG A 259 3.58 -2.78 -7.17
CA ARG A 259 2.97 -2.20 -8.38
C ARG A 259 1.44 -2.21 -8.40
N PRO A 260 0.73 -3.30 -8.02
CA PRO A 260 -0.74 -3.28 -7.98
C PRO A 260 -1.31 -2.29 -6.95
N TRP A 261 -0.52 -1.90 -5.94
CA TRP A 261 -0.89 -0.90 -4.94
C TRP A 261 -0.44 0.51 -5.32
N GLY A 262 0.14 0.71 -6.51
CA GLY A 262 0.62 2.01 -6.97
C GLY A 262 1.87 2.53 -6.26
N VAL A 263 2.51 1.72 -5.41
CA VAL A 263 3.73 2.10 -4.69
C VAL A 263 4.94 1.84 -5.59
N ARG A 264 5.81 2.84 -5.78
CA ARG A 264 7.08 2.65 -6.50
C ARG A 264 8.18 2.15 -5.57
N LEU A 265 9.00 1.23 -6.04
CA LEU A 265 10.19 0.77 -5.33
C LEU A 265 11.32 1.78 -5.50
N SER A 266 11.99 2.15 -4.42
CA SER A 266 13.28 2.85 -4.43
C SER A 266 14.28 2.13 -3.52
N VAL A 267 15.57 2.41 -3.69
CA VAL A 267 16.63 1.88 -2.82
C VAL A 267 17.60 2.98 -2.39
N ALA A 268 18.16 2.85 -1.19
CA ALA A 268 19.30 3.64 -0.80
C ALA A 268 20.57 3.05 -1.43
N VAL A 269 21.48 3.90 -1.88
CA VAL A 269 22.72 3.49 -2.58
C VAL A 269 23.96 4.03 -1.91
N ASP A 270 25.05 3.26 -2.03
CA ASP A 270 26.39 3.69 -1.65
C ASP A 270 27.01 4.46 -2.81
N LEU A 271 27.39 5.73 -2.60
CA LEU A 271 28.03 6.54 -3.63
C LEU A 271 29.33 5.92 -4.15
N SER A 272 30.01 5.13 -3.32
CA SER A 272 31.25 4.44 -3.68
C SER A 272 31.05 3.13 -4.46
N SER A 273 29.81 2.76 -4.80
CA SER A 273 29.49 1.55 -5.57
C SER A 273 30.30 1.37 -6.86
N PRO A 274 30.59 2.42 -7.68
CA PRO A 274 31.43 2.27 -8.86
C PRO A 274 32.81 1.68 -8.54
N LYS A 275 33.36 2.01 -7.37
CA LYS A 275 34.62 1.46 -6.86
C LYS A 275 34.44 0.11 -6.15
N GLY A 276 33.43 0.01 -5.29
CA GLY A 276 33.21 -1.17 -4.43
C GLY A 276 32.76 -2.42 -5.18
N ILE A 277 31.89 -2.25 -6.18
CA ILE A 277 31.31 -3.36 -6.97
C ILE A 277 31.44 -3.14 -8.48
N GLY A 278 31.74 -1.91 -8.92
CA GLY A 278 31.79 -1.55 -10.33
C GLY A 278 33.14 -1.77 -11.02
N GLY A 279 34.17 -2.17 -10.27
CA GLY A 279 35.52 -2.43 -10.80
C GLY A 279 36.31 -1.18 -11.18
N LEU A 280 35.84 0.02 -10.82
CA LEU A 280 36.62 1.25 -10.97
C LEU A 280 37.56 1.46 -9.79
N ASP A 281 38.61 2.25 -10.00
CA ASP A 281 39.55 2.67 -8.95
C ASP A 281 39.07 3.93 -8.18
N THR A 282 38.02 4.57 -8.70
CA THR A 282 37.46 5.83 -8.22
C THR A 282 35.94 5.82 -8.17
N PHE A 283 35.38 6.72 -7.37
CA PHE A 283 33.95 7.09 -7.38
C PHE A 283 33.79 8.62 -7.46
N ASP A 284 34.78 9.34 -7.99
CA ASP A 284 34.68 10.79 -8.25
C ASP A 284 33.49 11.05 -9.20
N PRO A 285 32.45 11.78 -8.78
CA PRO A 285 31.26 12.01 -9.61
C PRO A 285 31.52 12.80 -10.89
N LEU A 286 32.69 13.44 -11.04
CA LEU A 286 33.08 14.11 -12.29
C LEU A 286 33.97 13.23 -13.20
N ASP A 287 34.38 12.04 -12.77
CA ASP A 287 35.07 11.09 -13.64
C ASP A 287 34.06 10.49 -14.63
N SER A 288 34.34 10.61 -15.93
CA SER A 288 33.44 10.14 -16.99
C SER A 288 33.15 8.64 -16.91
N ARG A 289 34.06 7.82 -16.35
CA ARG A 289 33.86 6.39 -16.13
C ARG A 289 32.83 6.12 -15.04
N VAL A 290 32.80 6.97 -14.00
CA VAL A 290 31.82 6.88 -12.90
C VAL A 290 30.44 7.27 -13.39
N THR A 291 30.33 8.36 -14.15
CA THR A 291 29.07 8.79 -14.77
C THR A 291 28.51 7.71 -15.70
N GLU A 292 29.36 7.12 -16.54
CA GLU A 292 28.96 6.03 -17.44
C GLU A 292 28.55 4.76 -16.68
N TRP A 293 29.20 4.46 -15.55
CA TRP A 293 28.81 3.34 -14.69
C TRP A 293 27.41 3.54 -14.12
N TRP A 294 27.12 4.73 -13.55
CA TRP A 294 25.79 5.04 -13.04
C TRP A 294 24.73 4.97 -14.14
N ARG A 295 25.03 5.52 -15.32
CA ARG A 295 24.12 5.45 -16.49
C ARG A 295 23.79 3.99 -16.83
N LYS A 296 24.79 3.13 -16.99
CA LYS A 296 24.59 1.70 -17.31
C LYS A 296 23.80 0.97 -16.23
N LYS A 297 24.12 1.19 -14.95
CA LYS A 297 23.45 0.53 -13.83
C LYS A 297 21.99 0.98 -13.71
N VAL A 298 21.72 2.27 -13.92
CA VAL A 298 20.35 2.79 -13.95
C VAL A 298 19.57 2.22 -15.14
N ASP A 299 20.14 2.20 -16.34
CA ASP A 299 19.52 1.60 -17.52
C ASP A 299 19.16 0.12 -17.30
N GLU A 300 20.03 -0.62 -16.61
CA GLU A 300 19.78 -2.00 -16.24
C GLU A 300 18.61 -2.14 -15.25
N ILE A 301 18.58 -1.29 -14.21
CA ILE A 301 17.48 -1.27 -13.23
C ILE A 301 16.16 -0.99 -13.92
N TYR A 302 16.07 0.04 -14.77
CA TYR A 302 14.83 0.38 -15.45
C TYR A 302 14.39 -0.65 -16.50
N ARG A 303 15.32 -1.42 -17.07
CA ARG A 303 14.97 -2.55 -17.93
C ARG A 303 14.23 -3.66 -17.18
N GLN A 304 14.57 -3.86 -15.90
CA GLN A 304 13.97 -4.89 -15.05
C GLN A 304 12.79 -4.37 -14.21
N ILE A 305 12.83 -3.09 -13.86
CA ILE A 305 11.85 -2.39 -13.02
C ILE A 305 11.50 -1.06 -13.71
N PRO A 306 10.64 -1.07 -14.76
CA PRO A 306 10.36 0.12 -15.57
C PRO A 306 9.75 1.30 -14.80
N ASP A 307 9.16 1.02 -13.64
CA ASP A 307 8.53 1.98 -12.74
C ASP A 307 9.34 2.23 -11.45
N PHE A 308 10.66 1.97 -11.50
CA PHE A 308 11.56 2.26 -10.39
C PHE A 308 11.49 3.74 -9.98
N GLY A 309 11.39 3.99 -8.68
CA GLY A 309 11.22 5.33 -8.12
C GLY A 309 12.50 6.16 -8.14
N GLY A 310 13.65 5.52 -7.89
CA GLY A 310 14.94 6.17 -7.84
C GLY A 310 15.72 5.86 -6.56
N PHE A 311 16.61 6.76 -6.16
CA PHE A 311 17.59 6.50 -5.11
C PHE A 311 17.48 7.42 -3.91
N VAL A 312 17.91 6.92 -2.74
CA VAL A 312 18.27 7.73 -1.57
C VAL A 312 19.77 7.64 -1.35
N VAL A 313 20.43 8.76 -1.05
CA VAL A 313 21.88 8.81 -0.84
C VAL A 313 22.20 9.38 0.54
N LYS A 314 22.99 8.64 1.32
CA LYS A 314 23.69 9.13 2.51
C LYS A 314 25.19 9.07 2.21
N ALA A 315 25.84 10.23 2.21
CA ALA A 315 27.24 10.40 1.88
C ALA A 315 27.87 11.43 2.82
N ASP A 316 29.19 11.36 3.04
CA ASP A 316 29.95 12.24 3.94
C ASP A 316 29.36 12.35 5.35
N SER A 317 28.81 11.25 5.87
CA SER A 317 28.10 11.21 7.15
C SER A 317 28.33 9.89 7.87
N GLU A 318 28.72 9.95 9.15
CA GLU A 318 28.90 8.79 10.03
C GLU A 318 29.82 7.69 9.42
N GLY A 319 30.92 8.12 8.79
CA GLY A 319 31.90 7.21 8.17
C GLY A 319 31.51 6.70 6.78
N ARG A 320 30.37 7.13 6.22
CA ARG A 320 30.00 6.86 4.83
C ARG A 320 30.83 7.72 3.89
N ALA A 321 31.45 7.07 2.90
CA ALA A 321 32.18 7.75 1.84
C ALA A 321 31.25 8.69 1.06
N GLY A 322 31.80 9.82 0.60
CA GLY A 322 31.04 10.81 -0.15
C GLY A 322 31.95 11.68 -1.03
N PRO A 323 31.35 12.67 -1.73
CA PRO A 323 32.05 13.52 -2.68
C PRO A 323 33.26 14.25 -2.09
N SER A 324 33.26 14.53 -0.78
CA SER A 324 34.38 15.20 -0.09
C SER A 324 35.71 14.45 -0.26
N THR A 325 35.68 13.12 -0.47
CA THR A 325 36.85 12.28 -0.77
C THR A 325 37.66 12.78 -1.96
N TYR A 326 36.97 13.43 -2.91
CA TYR A 326 37.55 13.97 -4.14
C TYR A 326 37.50 15.51 -4.21
N GLY A 327 37.24 16.17 -3.07
CA GLY A 327 37.05 17.62 -3.03
C GLY A 327 35.81 18.10 -3.80
N ARG A 328 34.81 17.23 -3.99
CA ARG A 328 33.55 17.53 -4.67
C ARG A 328 32.46 17.93 -3.69
N THR A 329 31.42 18.53 -4.22
CA THR A 329 30.22 18.96 -3.50
C THR A 329 29.12 17.88 -3.51
N PRO A 330 28.20 17.90 -2.54
CA PRO A 330 26.97 17.11 -2.59
C PRO A 330 26.17 17.28 -3.88
N ALA A 331 26.12 18.51 -4.43
CA ALA A 331 25.42 18.81 -5.67
C ALA A 331 26.04 18.06 -6.86
N GLU A 332 27.37 18.10 -7.02
CA GLU A 332 28.06 17.38 -8.10
C GLU A 332 27.81 15.86 -8.03
N ALA A 333 27.80 15.27 -6.82
CA ALA A 333 27.46 13.87 -6.64
C ALA A 333 25.99 13.56 -6.94
N ALA A 334 25.07 14.41 -6.49
CA ALA A 334 23.65 14.28 -6.78
C ALA A 334 23.38 14.36 -8.29
N ASP A 335 24.02 15.31 -8.99
CA ASP A 335 23.85 15.52 -10.42
C ASP A 335 24.34 14.33 -11.24
N ALA A 336 25.47 13.70 -10.87
CA ALA A 336 25.96 12.51 -11.56
C ALA A 336 24.91 11.37 -11.56
N ILE A 337 24.22 11.18 -10.44
CA ILE A 337 23.14 10.18 -10.31
C ILE A 337 21.84 10.67 -10.96
N ALA A 338 21.48 11.95 -10.78
CA ALA A 338 20.26 12.53 -11.33
C ALA A 338 20.26 12.48 -12.87
N HIS A 339 21.38 12.78 -13.53
CA HIS A 339 21.52 12.67 -14.98
C HIS A 339 21.30 11.24 -15.47
N ALA A 340 21.75 10.23 -14.72
CA ALA A 340 21.49 8.82 -15.06
C ALA A 340 20.00 8.45 -14.92
N LEU A 341 19.30 9.00 -13.91
CA LEU A 341 17.88 8.74 -13.65
C LEU A 341 16.93 9.52 -14.57
N ALA A 342 17.34 10.70 -15.05
CA ALA A 342 16.48 11.63 -15.78
C ALA A 342 15.79 11.05 -17.03
N PRO A 343 16.45 10.24 -17.90
CA PRO A 343 15.80 9.63 -19.07
C PRO A 343 14.64 8.70 -18.72
N HIS A 344 14.60 8.20 -17.49
CA HIS A 344 13.60 7.24 -17.01
C HIS A 344 12.58 7.87 -16.05
N GLY A 345 12.70 9.17 -15.74
CA GLY A 345 11.83 9.86 -14.79
C GLY A 345 12.08 9.49 -13.31
N GLY A 346 13.26 8.94 -13.00
CA GLY A 346 13.67 8.62 -11.64
C GLY A 346 14.11 9.84 -10.83
N ILE A 347 14.11 9.70 -9.50
CA ILE A 347 14.43 10.80 -8.58
C ILE A 347 15.55 10.38 -7.63
N VAL A 348 16.48 11.30 -7.34
CA VAL A 348 17.48 11.12 -6.28
C VAL A 348 17.11 11.99 -5.08
N PHE A 349 17.01 11.37 -3.91
CA PHE A 349 16.97 12.03 -2.61
C PHE A 349 18.35 12.03 -1.99
N TYR A 350 19.08 13.12 -2.19
CA TYR A 350 20.35 13.34 -1.51
C TYR A 350 20.08 13.90 -0.11
N ARG A 351 20.50 13.18 0.94
CA ARG A 351 20.27 13.60 2.33
C ARG A 351 21.23 14.75 2.69
N ALA A 352 20.68 15.80 3.29
CA ALA A 352 21.40 17.00 3.70
C ALA A 352 22.27 16.79 4.94
#